data_AF-A0A4P7HF27-F1
#
_entry.id   AF-A0A4P7HF27-F1
#
_cell.length_a   1.000
_cell.length_b   1.000
_cell.length_c   1.000
_cell.angle_alpha   90.00
_cell.angle_beta   90.00
_cell.angle_gamma   90.00
#
_symmetry.space_group_name_H-M   'P 1'
#
loop_
_entity.id
_entity.type
_entity.pdbx_description
1 polymer ?
#
loop_
_entity_poly.entity_id
_entity_poly.type
_entity_poly.pdbx_seq_one_letter_code
_entity_poly.pdbx_strand_id
1 'polypeptide(L)'
;MTGSDSVIFTVKTGERGTTSLKFFNQTGWIAYFAGTDTEDARIMRVEGWQHSTGTALVVDPKRGALRPVTEFEDFTRLEKADQVVAALPGGGWRVHPKMEGAQGTSHTEQVLAWLITSQGKATAITIDSSGYVSDADSADTFIPPGEGSH
;
A
#
# COMPACT_ATOMS: atom_id res chain seq x y z
N MET A 1 -21.66 -8.64 22.52
CA MET A 1 -20.90 -7.44 22.08
C MET A 1 -19.49 -7.91 21.77
N THR A 2 -19.14 -8.12 20.51
CA THR A 2 -17.77 -8.45 20.08
C THR A 2 -17.18 -7.19 19.48
N GLY A 3 -16.26 -6.56 20.20
CA GLY A 3 -15.50 -5.43 19.68
C GLY A 3 -14.56 -5.92 18.59
N SER A 4 -14.67 -5.34 17.40
CA SER A 4 -13.70 -5.55 16.33
C SER A 4 -12.46 -4.71 16.64
N ASP A 5 -11.43 -5.34 17.17
CA ASP A 5 -10.11 -4.73 17.29
C ASP A 5 -9.56 -4.47 15.88
N SER A 6 -9.49 -3.19 15.51
CA SER A 6 -8.88 -2.75 14.26
C SER A 6 -7.37 -2.70 14.47
N VAL A 7 -6.64 -3.67 13.94
CA VAL A 7 -5.16 -3.66 13.93
C VAL A 7 -4.70 -2.72 12.83
N ILE A 8 -4.13 -1.57 13.22
CA ILE A 8 -3.51 -0.63 12.28
C ILE A 8 -2.06 -1.10 12.06
N PHE A 9 -1.74 -1.58 10.86
CA PHE A 9 -0.38 -1.87 10.47
C PHE A 9 0.25 -0.64 9.82
N THR A 10 1.31 -0.11 10.42
CA THR A 10 2.14 0.94 9.81
C THR A 10 3.27 0.28 9.03
N VAL A 11 3.14 0.21 7.70
CA VAL A 11 4.19 -0.33 6.81
C VAL A 11 5.17 0.80 6.47
N LYS A 12 6.45 0.64 6.83
CA LYS A 12 7.55 1.50 6.36
C LYS A 12 8.10 0.92 5.06
N THR A 13 7.94 1.62 3.95
CA THR A 13 8.52 1.24 2.64
C THR A 13 9.99 1.65 2.59
N GLY A 14 10.91 0.70 2.37
CA GLY A 14 12.31 0.99 2.06
C GLY A 14 12.45 1.39 0.59
N GLU A 15 13.29 2.37 0.29
CA GLU A 15 13.54 2.80 -1.09
C GLU A 15 14.48 1.82 -1.81
N ARG A 16 13.90 0.84 -2.51
CA ARG A 16 14.40 0.32 -3.81
C ARG A 16 13.31 -0.52 -4.47
N GLY A 17 12.83 -0.04 -5.61
CA GLY A 17 11.69 -0.61 -6.32
C GLY A 17 10.39 0.05 -5.84
N THR A 18 9.71 0.75 -6.74
CA THR A 18 8.47 1.49 -6.46
C THR A 18 7.39 0.51 -6.01
N THR A 19 7.28 0.28 -4.69
CA THR A 19 6.26 -0.59 -4.13
C THR A 19 4.87 -0.05 -4.49
N SER A 20 4.01 -0.91 -5.03
CA SER A 20 2.64 -0.59 -5.51
C SER A 20 1.67 -0.28 -4.36
N LEU A 21 2.15 -0.39 -3.11
CA LEU A 21 1.49 0.11 -1.89
C LEU A 21 1.09 1.59 -1.93
N LYS A 22 1.56 2.37 -2.91
CA LYS A 22 1.10 3.73 -3.17
C LYS A 22 -0.36 3.81 -3.60
N PHE A 23 -0.94 2.74 -4.15
CA PHE A 23 -2.34 2.71 -4.63
C PHE A 23 -3.35 2.19 -3.60
N PHE A 24 -2.90 1.68 -2.44
CA PHE A 24 -3.81 1.28 -1.37
C PHE A 24 -4.00 2.41 -0.36
N ASN A 25 -5.24 2.83 -0.12
CA ASN A 25 -5.58 3.73 0.98
C ASN A 25 -7.04 3.58 1.41
N GLN A 26 -7.42 4.24 2.51
CA GLN A 26 -8.78 4.10 3.07
C GLN A 26 -9.86 4.82 2.27
N THR A 27 -9.51 5.82 1.47
CA THR A 27 -10.48 6.61 0.71
C THR A 27 -10.70 6.08 -0.70
N GLY A 28 -9.75 5.32 -1.25
CA GLY A 28 -9.72 4.92 -2.66
C GLY A 28 -9.29 6.06 -3.59
N TRP A 29 -8.56 7.07 -3.10
CA TRP A 29 -8.15 8.22 -3.91
C TRP A 29 -6.71 8.65 -3.64
N ILE A 30 -6.04 9.07 -4.70
CA ILE A 30 -4.71 9.70 -4.64
C ILE A 30 -4.77 11.06 -5.34
N ALA A 31 -3.90 11.97 -4.92
CA ALA A 31 -3.73 13.29 -5.49
C ALA A 31 -2.37 13.38 -6.19
N TYR A 32 -2.37 13.89 -7.42
CA TYR A 32 -1.18 14.15 -8.21
C TYR A 32 -0.80 15.62 -8.13
N PHE A 33 0.49 15.86 -7.91
CA PHE A 33 1.10 17.18 -7.87
C PHE A 33 2.23 17.22 -8.90
N ALA A 34 2.20 18.20 -9.79
CA ALA A 34 3.17 18.34 -10.88
C ALA A 34 4.57 18.79 -10.42
N GLY A 35 4.67 19.26 -9.17
CA GLY A 35 5.84 19.94 -8.65
C GLY A 35 5.84 21.43 -8.97
N THR A 36 6.70 22.15 -8.27
CA THR A 36 7.04 23.57 -8.50
C THR A 36 8.56 23.69 -8.66
N ASP A 37 9.07 24.90 -8.84
CA ASP A 37 10.52 25.15 -8.80
C ASP A 37 11.19 24.74 -7.48
N THR A 38 10.41 24.58 -6.41
CA THR A 38 10.90 24.29 -5.05
C THR A 38 10.46 22.94 -4.49
N GLU A 39 9.59 22.22 -5.19
CA GLU A 39 9.05 20.94 -4.76
C GLU A 39 8.95 19.99 -5.94
N ASP A 40 9.50 18.78 -5.80
CA ASP A 40 9.39 17.76 -6.83
C ASP A 40 7.93 17.28 -7.01
N ALA A 41 7.65 16.77 -8.22
CA ALA A 41 6.39 16.09 -8.51
C ALA A 41 6.17 14.92 -7.56
N ARG A 42 4.93 14.76 -7.08
CA ARG A 42 4.59 13.75 -6.07
C ARG A 42 3.17 13.24 -6.21
N ILE A 43 2.97 12.05 -5.66
CA ILE A 43 1.66 11.42 -5.49
C ILE A 43 1.42 11.30 -3.99
N MET A 44 0.29 11.80 -3.51
CA MET A 44 -0.08 11.74 -2.10
C MET A 44 -1.39 10.99 -1.93
N ARG A 45 -1.52 10.25 -0.83
CA ARG A 45 -2.79 9.62 -0.46
C ARG A 45 -3.77 10.69 -0.01
N VAL A 46 -5.03 10.54 -0.42
CA VAL A 46 -6.13 11.32 0.14
C VAL A 46 -6.52 10.67 1.46
N GLU A 47 -6.36 11.40 2.57
CA GLU A 47 -6.67 10.92 3.92
C GLU A 47 -8.13 11.18 4.31
N GLY A 48 -8.82 12.05 3.58
CA GLY A 48 -10.22 12.35 3.84
C GLY A 48 -10.75 13.46 2.94
N TRP A 49 -11.92 13.96 3.32
CA TRP A 49 -12.64 14.98 2.59
C TRP A 49 -13.06 16.11 3.53
N GLN A 50 -12.86 17.35 3.10
CA GLN A 50 -13.35 18.51 3.83
C GLN A 50 -14.88 18.54 3.74
N HIS A 51 -15.57 18.40 4.87
CA HIS A 51 -17.03 18.25 4.90
C HIS A 51 -17.80 19.41 4.26
N SER A 52 -17.30 20.65 4.36
CA SER A 52 -17.99 21.84 3.85
C SER A 52 -17.93 21.99 2.34
N THR A 53 -16.86 21.53 1.70
CA THR A 53 -16.57 21.79 0.28
C THR A 53 -16.51 20.51 -0.55
N GLY A 54 -16.35 19.35 0.09
CA GLY A 54 -16.04 18.10 -0.58
C GLY A 54 -14.61 18.04 -1.14
N THR A 55 -13.71 18.94 -0.72
CA THR A 55 -12.32 18.95 -1.21
C THR A 55 -11.50 17.83 -0.58
N ALA A 56 -10.70 17.13 -1.37
CA ALA A 56 -9.78 16.11 -0.88
C ALA A 56 -8.73 16.70 0.07
N LEU A 57 -8.42 15.98 1.15
CA LEU A 57 -7.42 16.34 2.14
C LEU A 57 -6.20 15.41 2.03
N VAL A 58 -5.00 16.00 2.08
CA VAL A 58 -3.72 15.28 2.12
C VAL A 58 -2.92 15.72 3.34
N VAL A 59 -2.00 14.88 3.83
CA VAL A 59 -1.07 15.27 4.91
C VAL A 59 -0.03 16.23 4.36
N ASP A 60 0.08 17.44 4.90
CA ASP A 60 1.23 18.31 4.72
C ASP A 60 2.32 17.91 5.73
N PRO A 61 3.42 17.25 5.30
CA PRO A 61 4.44 16.77 6.22
C PRO A 61 5.26 17.92 6.84
N LYS A 62 5.34 19.08 6.18
CA LYS A 62 6.06 20.25 6.70
C LYS A 62 5.32 20.86 7.88
N ARG A 63 3.98 20.82 7.85
CA ARG A 63 3.11 21.37 8.90
C ARG A 63 2.57 20.33 9.87
N GLY A 64 2.64 19.04 9.53
CA GLY A 64 2.07 17.96 10.32
C GLY A 64 0.54 18.02 10.41
N ALA A 65 -0.14 18.48 9.37
CA ALA A 65 -1.59 18.71 9.37
C ALA A 65 -2.25 18.30 8.06
N LEU A 66 -3.55 17.99 8.10
CA LEU A 66 -4.35 17.80 6.89
C LEU A 66 -4.60 19.13 6.19
N ARG A 67 -4.42 19.17 4.88
CA ARG A 67 -4.66 20.35 4.05
C ARG A 67 -5.46 20.00 2.80
N PRO A 68 -6.40 20.87 2.37
CA PRO A 68 -7.08 20.73 1.09
C PRO A 68 -6.08 20.73 -0.07
N VAL A 69 -6.26 19.82 -1.02
CA VAL A 69 -5.42 19.74 -2.23
C VAL A 69 -5.42 21.05 -3.04
N THR A 70 -6.51 21.82 -2.97
CA THR A 70 -6.66 23.11 -3.65
C THR A 70 -5.78 24.22 -3.06
N GLU A 71 -5.17 24.02 -1.90
CA GLU A 71 -4.22 24.98 -1.32
C GLU A 71 -2.76 24.75 -1.78
N PHE A 72 -2.52 23.75 -2.62
CA PHE A 72 -1.23 23.48 -3.22
C PHE A 72 -1.25 23.98 -4.66
N GLU A 73 -0.31 24.85 -5.01
CA GLU A 73 -0.21 25.46 -6.35
C GLU A 73 -0.01 24.42 -7.45
N ASP A 74 0.71 23.34 -7.13
CA ASP A 74 1.06 22.28 -8.07
C ASP A 74 0.05 21.13 -8.15
N PHE A 75 -1.09 21.23 -7.44
CA PHE A 75 -2.14 20.22 -7.52
C PHE A 75 -2.70 20.13 -8.93
N THR A 76 -2.72 18.91 -9.48
CA THR A 76 -3.13 18.67 -10.86
C THR A 76 -4.47 17.94 -10.95
N ARG A 77 -4.60 16.79 -10.28
CA ARG A 77 -5.81 15.96 -10.37
C ARG A 77 -5.92 14.96 -9.23
N LEU A 78 -7.14 14.45 -9.07
CA LEU A 78 -7.40 13.23 -8.31
C LEU A 78 -7.50 12.02 -9.25
N GLU A 79 -7.08 10.87 -8.76
CA GLU A 79 -7.22 9.59 -9.46
C GLU A 79 -7.73 8.53 -8.48
N LYS A 80 -8.54 7.60 -8.99
CA LYS A 80 -9.01 6.47 -8.18
C LYS A 80 -7.83 5.55 -7.87
N ALA A 81 -7.83 5.07 -6.64
CA ALA A 81 -6.89 4.11 -6.11
C ALA A 81 -7.67 2.92 -5.52
N ASP A 82 -6.97 1.85 -5.16
CA ASP A 82 -7.59 0.69 -4.54
C ASP A 82 -7.92 1.01 -3.07
N GLN A 83 -9.22 1.13 -2.79
CA GLN A 83 -9.69 1.34 -1.43
C GLN A 83 -9.55 0.05 -0.63
N VAL A 84 -8.75 0.05 0.45
CA VAL A 84 -8.67 -1.10 1.37
C VAL A 84 -9.88 -1.08 2.29
N VAL A 85 -10.66 -2.16 2.28
CA VAL A 85 -11.86 -2.33 3.12
C VAL A 85 -11.67 -3.34 4.24
N ALA A 86 -10.68 -4.22 4.14
CA ALA A 86 -10.29 -5.12 5.22
C ALA A 86 -8.83 -5.55 5.10
N ALA A 87 -8.25 -5.98 6.21
CA ALA A 87 -7.00 -6.70 6.27
C ALA A 87 -7.25 -8.05 6.97
N LEU A 88 -6.86 -9.14 6.32
CA LEU A 88 -6.94 -10.49 6.89
C LEU A 88 -5.53 -10.98 7.24
N PRO A 89 -5.36 -11.77 8.31
CA PRO A 89 -4.06 -12.33 8.64
C PRO A 89 -3.56 -13.27 7.54
N GLY A 90 -2.25 -13.29 7.29
CA GLY A 90 -1.63 -14.11 6.25
C GLY A 90 -1.80 -15.61 6.46
N GLY A 91 -2.07 -16.05 7.69
CA GLY A 91 -2.57 -17.40 7.97
C GLY A 91 -1.60 -18.54 7.67
N GLY A 92 -0.30 -18.27 7.57
CA GLY A 92 0.72 -19.28 7.24
C GLY A 92 0.93 -19.50 5.74
N TRP A 93 0.28 -18.70 4.90
CA TRP A 93 0.55 -18.70 3.46
C TRP A 93 1.96 -18.16 3.18
N ARG A 94 2.55 -18.66 2.09
CA ARG A 94 3.86 -18.23 1.58
C ARG A 94 3.78 -17.96 0.08
N VAL A 95 4.75 -17.24 -0.46
CA VAL A 95 4.88 -17.04 -1.91
C VAL A 95 6.25 -17.46 -2.42
N HIS A 96 6.30 -17.96 -3.64
CA HIS A 96 7.52 -17.92 -4.44
C HIS A 96 7.54 -16.60 -5.22
N PRO A 97 8.48 -15.69 -4.93
CA PRO A 97 8.63 -14.48 -5.71
C PRO A 97 9.15 -14.83 -7.10
N LYS A 98 8.73 -14.06 -8.11
CA LYS A 98 9.26 -14.19 -9.45
C LYS A 98 10.74 -13.82 -9.47
N MET A 99 11.61 -14.78 -9.79
CA MET A 99 13.05 -14.49 -9.92
C MET A 99 13.32 -13.70 -11.19
N GLU A 100 13.77 -12.46 -11.04
CA GLU A 100 14.44 -11.73 -12.14
C GLU A 100 15.95 -12.03 -12.09
N GLY A 101 16.42 -12.89 -13.01
CA GLY A 101 17.85 -13.15 -13.23
C GLY A 101 18.39 -14.44 -12.60
N ALA A 102 19.42 -15.00 -13.25
CA ALA A 102 19.99 -16.29 -12.88
C ALA A 102 20.75 -16.23 -11.53
N GLN A 103 20.48 -17.22 -10.67
CA GLN A 103 21.15 -17.53 -9.39
C GLN A 103 20.65 -16.82 -8.10
N GLY A 104 19.35 -16.61 -7.97
CA GLY A 104 18.74 -16.52 -6.63
C GLY A 104 18.47 -17.92 -6.08
N THR A 105 18.72 -18.18 -4.80
CA THR A 105 18.22 -19.39 -4.14
C THR A 105 16.69 -19.30 -4.05
N SER A 106 15.96 -20.40 -4.25
CA SER A 106 14.49 -20.40 -4.13
C SER A 106 14.11 -20.12 -2.68
N HIS A 107 13.91 -18.85 -2.34
CA HIS A 107 13.46 -18.44 -1.01
C HIS A 107 11.97 -18.12 -1.08
N THR A 108 11.19 -18.80 -0.24
CA THR A 108 9.78 -18.50 -0.05
C THR A 108 9.64 -17.32 0.90
N GLU A 109 8.83 -16.33 0.55
CA GLU A 109 8.49 -15.22 1.43
C GLU A 109 7.21 -15.52 2.22
N GLN A 110 7.14 -15.04 3.46
CA GLN A 110 5.95 -15.22 4.29
C GLN A 110 4.89 -14.18 3.93
N VAL A 111 3.63 -14.61 3.76
CA VAL A 111 2.49 -13.69 3.70
C VAL A 111 2.15 -13.24 5.12
N LEU A 112 2.26 -11.94 5.38
CA LEU A 112 1.89 -11.32 6.66
C LEU A 112 0.38 -11.06 6.74
N ALA A 113 -0.20 -10.56 5.66
CA ALA A 113 -1.60 -10.17 5.59
C ALA A 113 -2.12 -10.19 4.15
N TRP A 114 -3.44 -10.20 4.02
CA TRP A 114 -4.16 -9.98 2.77
C TRP A 114 -4.93 -8.66 2.87
N LEU A 115 -4.67 -7.73 1.96
CA LEU A 115 -5.47 -6.53 1.80
C LEU A 115 -6.64 -6.84 0.88
N ILE A 116 -7.86 -6.63 1.38
CA ILE A 116 -9.09 -6.76 0.60
C ILE A 116 -9.50 -5.37 0.12
N THR A 117 -9.64 -5.21 -1.19
CA THR A 117 -10.07 -3.94 -1.78
C THR A 117 -11.59 -3.87 -1.90
N SER A 118 -12.15 -2.66 -2.04
CA SER A 118 -13.58 -2.45 -2.30
C SER A 118 -14.07 -3.11 -3.59
N GLN A 119 -13.15 -3.44 -4.50
CA GLN A 119 -13.43 -4.16 -5.75
C GLN A 119 -13.39 -5.70 -5.58
N GLY A 120 -13.13 -6.20 -4.37
CA GLY A 120 -13.03 -7.63 -4.07
C GLY A 120 -11.70 -8.27 -4.44
N LYS A 121 -10.67 -7.49 -4.81
CA LYS A 121 -9.30 -7.99 -5.01
C LYS A 121 -8.68 -8.29 -3.64
N ALA A 122 -8.01 -9.42 -3.52
CA ALA A 122 -7.15 -9.75 -2.38
C ALA A 122 -5.68 -9.64 -2.80
N THR A 123 -4.93 -8.69 -2.25
CA THR A 123 -3.49 -8.53 -2.48
C THR A 123 -2.74 -8.99 -1.23
N ALA A 124 -1.84 -9.95 -1.38
CA ALA A 124 -0.98 -10.38 -0.29
C ALA A 124 0.14 -9.38 -0.03
N ILE A 125 0.46 -9.20 1.26
CA ILE A 125 1.61 -8.45 1.74
C ILE A 125 2.63 -9.46 2.28
N THR A 126 3.83 -9.45 1.71
CA THR A 126 4.90 -10.38 2.03
C THR A 126 6.05 -9.69 2.74
N ILE A 127 6.88 -10.50 3.39
CA ILE A 127 8.15 -10.08 3.97
C ILE A 127 9.25 -11.02 3.51
N ASP A 128 10.37 -10.44 3.06
CA ASP A 128 11.56 -11.20 2.68
C ASP A 128 12.46 -11.48 3.89
N SER A 129 13.54 -12.23 3.66
CA SER A 129 14.50 -12.60 4.70
C SER A 129 15.31 -11.42 5.26
N SER A 130 15.34 -10.28 4.57
CA SER A 130 15.95 -9.04 5.03
C SER A 130 15.01 -8.17 5.86
N GLY A 131 13.73 -8.56 5.94
CA GLY A 131 12.68 -7.81 6.60
C GLY A 131 12.02 -6.75 5.71
N TYR A 132 12.28 -6.77 4.40
CA TYR A 132 11.64 -5.88 3.45
C TYR A 132 10.20 -6.34 3.18
N VAL A 133 9.26 -5.39 3.26
CA VAL A 133 7.82 -5.66 3.05
C VAL A 133 7.40 -5.18 1.68
N SER A 134 6.73 -6.05 0.93
CA SER A 134 6.21 -5.77 -0.40
C SER A 134 4.77 -6.28 -0.56
N ASP A 135 4.06 -5.77 -1.56
CA ASP A 135 2.93 -6.49 -2.11
C ASP A 135 3.43 -7.66 -2.98
N ALA A 136 2.63 -8.71 -3.06
CA ALA A 136 2.94 -9.93 -3.81
C ALA A 136 2.29 -9.95 -5.20
N ASP A 137 1.99 -8.79 -5.81
CA ASP A 137 1.36 -8.73 -7.14
C ASP A 137 2.26 -9.38 -8.22
N SER A 138 3.57 -9.50 -7.97
CA SER A 138 4.56 -10.16 -8.84
C SER A 138 4.88 -11.60 -8.46
N ALA A 139 4.20 -12.21 -7.48
CA ALA A 139 4.48 -13.58 -7.08
C ALA A 139 4.15 -14.58 -8.19
N ASP A 140 5.03 -15.58 -8.38
CA ASP A 140 4.81 -16.65 -9.35
C ASP A 140 3.83 -17.70 -8.82
N THR A 141 3.87 -17.99 -7.52
CA THR A 141 3.02 -19.02 -6.91
C THR A 141 2.76 -18.75 -5.43
N PHE A 142 1.52 -19.02 -5.00
CA PHE A 142 1.11 -19.05 -3.59
C PHE A 142 1.15 -20.48 -3.05
N ILE A 143 1.70 -20.65 -1.85
CA ILE A 143 1.84 -21.93 -1.16
C ILE A 143 0.90 -21.92 0.05
N PRO A 144 -0.02 -22.90 0.15
CA PRO A 144 -0.95 -22.96 1.27
C PRO A 144 -0.24 -23.35 2.59
N PRO A 145 -0.85 -23.04 3.74
CA PRO A 145 -0.32 -23.44 5.04
C PRO A 145 -0.18 -24.97 5.14
N GLY A 146 0.94 -25.44 5.69
CA GLY A 146 1.19 -26.86 5.90
C GLY A 146 1.77 -27.62 4.70
N GLU A 147 1.83 -27.02 3.51
CA GLU A 147 2.57 -27.58 2.37
C GLU A 147 3.98 -26.98 2.29
N GLY A 148 4.98 -27.77 1.87
CA GLY A 148 6.34 -27.31 1.60
C GLY A 148 7.34 -27.44 2.76
N SER A 149 7.18 -28.46 3.61
CA SER A 149 8.20 -28.99 4.51
C SER A 149 8.68 -30.34 3.99
N HIS A 150 9.61 -30.32 3.03
CA HIS A 150 10.40 -31.48 2.60
C HIS A 150 11.85 -31.03 2.42
#